data_AF-A0A1D3L144-F1
#
_entry.id   AF-A0A1D3L144-F1
#
_cell.length_a   1.000
_cell.length_b   1.000
_cell.length_c   1.000
_cell.angle_alpha   90.00
_cell.angle_beta   90.00
_cell.angle_gamma   90.00
#
_symmetry.space_group_name_H-M   'P 1'
#
loop_
_entity.id
_entity.type
_entity.pdbx_description
1 polymer ?
#
loop_
_entity_poly.entity_id
_entity_poly.type
_entity_poly.pdbx_seq_one_letter_code
_entity_poly.pdbx_strand_id
1 'polypeptide(L)'
;MPYLICESCGGYYELRENESPEDFDNCQCGGNLRLVTSINEIQDEIQVPEKEHLICPNCGKKEYEGVFCSKCGGKLITLKENVHKPGHETGFNTTSDVDAEINFPGETRGLFERIRLIAVADGIIFFLVAAIGSALIIFLTMPSSLNFSFGFSVITAIFLTLVAISGILAAYLSKTDDYFDGAMNGLTVGFIMGSVTGILTFSVLYLLANTVLYAIFGALGGLIYLWFKKKYNT
;
A
#
# COMPACT_ATOMS: atom_id res chain seq x y z
N MET A 1 42.42 30.29 -6.92
CA MET A 1 42.11 30.96 -8.19
C MET A 1 40.62 31.26 -8.16
N PRO A 2 40.16 32.45 -8.59
CA PRO A 2 38.75 32.82 -8.49
C PRO A 2 37.91 32.17 -9.60
N TYR A 3 36.61 31.98 -9.32
CA TYR A 3 35.65 31.33 -10.21
C TYR A 3 34.48 32.27 -10.52
N LEU A 4 33.97 32.22 -11.74
CA LEU A 4 32.68 32.81 -12.13
C LEU A 4 31.63 31.71 -12.15
N ILE A 5 30.52 31.90 -11.44
CA ILE A 5 29.39 30.95 -11.39
C ILE A 5 28.16 31.63 -11.94
N CYS A 6 27.46 30.98 -12.86
CA CYS A 6 26.19 31.46 -13.37
C CYS A 6 25.05 31.17 -12.37
N GLU A 7 24.34 32.21 -11.98
CA GLU A 7 23.21 32.09 -11.03
C GLU A 7 21.98 31.39 -11.64
N SER A 8 21.88 31.36 -12.97
CA SER A 8 20.72 30.76 -13.65
C SER A 8 20.90 29.29 -13.97
N CYS A 9 22.09 28.87 -14.45
CA CYS A 9 22.32 27.48 -14.88
C CYS A 9 23.30 26.70 -14.00
N GLY A 10 23.98 27.37 -13.06
CA GLY A 10 24.97 26.74 -12.17
C GLY A 10 26.30 26.37 -12.87
N GLY A 11 26.50 26.75 -14.13
CA GLY A 11 27.78 26.59 -14.82
C GLY A 11 28.88 27.43 -14.18
N TYR A 12 30.11 26.92 -14.15
CA TYR A 12 31.26 27.61 -13.57
C TYR A 12 32.42 27.73 -14.56
N TYR A 13 33.21 28.79 -14.41
CA TYR A 13 34.43 29.04 -15.16
C TYR A 13 35.54 29.48 -14.20
N GLU A 14 36.72 28.86 -14.31
CA GLU A 14 37.90 29.21 -13.52
C GLU A 14 38.72 30.26 -14.26
N LEU A 15 38.93 31.43 -13.63
CA LEU A 15 39.71 32.51 -14.23
C LEU A 15 41.20 32.16 -14.20
N ARG A 16 41.86 32.34 -15.34
CA ARG A 16 43.32 32.21 -15.44
C ARG A 16 44.00 33.45 -14.83
N GLU A 17 45.28 33.33 -14.48
CA GLU A 17 46.05 34.37 -13.78
C GLU A 17 46.06 35.76 -14.47
N ASN A 18 45.73 35.83 -15.76
CA ASN A 18 45.69 37.06 -16.56
C ASN A 18 44.30 37.43 -17.08
N GLU A 19 43.23 36.78 -16.60
CA GLU A 19 41.84 37.06 -17.01
C GLU A 19 41.13 37.89 -15.94
N SER A 20 40.50 39.01 -16.33
CA SER A 20 39.72 39.84 -15.41
C SER A 20 38.27 39.32 -15.34
N PRO A 21 37.65 39.26 -14.15
CA PRO A 21 36.20 38.97 -14.03
C PRO A 21 35.31 39.91 -14.84
N GLU A 22 35.77 41.15 -15.05
CA GLU A 22 35.06 42.20 -15.78
C GLU A 22 35.03 41.95 -17.30
N ASP A 23 35.87 41.06 -17.82
CA ASP A 23 35.86 40.68 -19.24
C ASP A 23 34.65 39.80 -19.61
N PHE A 24 33.84 39.40 -18.62
CA PHE A 24 32.73 38.47 -18.77
C PHE A 24 31.40 39.10 -18.35
N ASP A 25 30.55 39.47 -19.32
CA ASP A 25 29.24 40.09 -19.04
C ASP A 25 28.20 39.09 -18.51
N ASN A 26 27.85 38.07 -19.30
CA ASN A 26 26.78 37.12 -19.00
C ASN A 26 27.16 35.70 -19.43
N CYS A 27 26.56 34.71 -18.78
CA CYS A 27 26.65 33.32 -19.21
C CYS A 27 26.03 33.14 -20.61
N GLN A 28 26.45 32.10 -21.33
CA GLN A 28 25.86 31.72 -22.62
C GLN A 28 24.35 31.43 -22.53
N CYS A 29 23.83 31.09 -21.34
CA CYS A 29 22.40 30.93 -21.12
C CYS A 29 21.64 32.26 -20.87
N GLY A 30 22.34 33.41 -20.88
CA GLY A 30 21.79 34.73 -20.57
C GLY A 30 21.70 35.07 -19.08
N GLY A 31 22.29 34.26 -18.20
CA GLY A 31 22.28 34.49 -16.74
C GLY A 31 23.47 35.31 -16.26
N ASN A 32 23.28 36.06 -15.17
CA ASN A 32 24.34 36.84 -14.52
C ASN A 32 25.43 35.93 -13.92
N LEU A 33 26.66 36.43 -13.91
CA LEU A 33 27.83 35.74 -13.36
C LEU A 33 28.23 36.33 -12.01
N ARG A 34 28.42 35.45 -11.02
CA ARG A 34 28.90 35.79 -9.67
C ARG A 34 30.36 35.35 -9.51
N LEU A 35 31.23 36.26 -9.06
CA LEU A 35 32.62 35.97 -8.74
C LEU A 35 32.73 35.35 -7.33
N VAL A 36 33.46 34.26 -7.21
CA VAL A 36 33.70 33.55 -5.93
C VAL A 36 35.19 33.27 -5.79
N THR A 37 35.78 33.53 -4.62
CA THR A 37 37.24 33.45 -4.44
C THR A 37 37.73 32.07 -4.02
N SER A 38 36.85 31.23 -3.47
CA SER A 38 37.10 29.81 -3.24
C SER A 38 35.82 28.97 -3.28
N ILE A 39 35.88 27.73 -3.75
CA ILE A 39 34.73 26.79 -3.78
C ILE A 39 34.12 26.56 -2.39
N ASN A 40 34.89 26.82 -1.32
CA ASN A 40 34.42 26.71 0.07
C ASN A 40 33.49 27.86 0.50
N GLU A 41 33.43 28.99 -0.23
CA GLU A 41 32.49 30.10 0.03
C GLU A 41 31.07 29.81 -0.51
N ILE A 42 30.87 28.70 -1.22
CA ILE A 42 29.56 28.32 -1.80
C ILE A 42 28.63 27.73 -0.73
N GLN A 43 29.14 27.40 0.46
CA GLN A 43 28.38 26.67 1.47
C GLN A 43 27.32 27.46 2.24
N ASP A 44 27.26 28.80 2.13
CA ASP A 44 26.35 29.58 2.98
C ASP A 44 25.21 30.33 2.29
N GLU A 45 25.09 30.36 0.95
CA GLU A 45 24.01 31.14 0.29
C GLU A 45 23.36 30.57 -0.97
N ILE A 46 23.59 29.30 -1.32
CA ILE A 46 22.72 28.60 -2.28
C ILE A 46 21.97 27.51 -1.51
N GLN A 47 20.75 27.81 -1.08
CA GLN A 47 19.75 26.76 -0.86
C GLN A 47 19.48 26.11 -2.22
N VAL A 48 20.37 25.22 -2.67
CA VAL A 48 20.02 24.23 -3.67
C VAL A 48 19.00 23.35 -2.95
N PRO A 49 17.70 23.36 -3.33
CA PRO A 49 16.78 22.39 -2.76
C PRO A 49 17.36 21.03 -3.11
N GLU A 50 17.79 20.29 -2.10
CA GLU A 50 18.09 18.88 -2.22
C GLU A 50 16.84 18.26 -2.85
N LYS A 51 16.89 18.00 -4.16
CA LYS A 51 15.73 17.45 -4.88
C LYS A 51 15.50 16.08 -4.24
N GLU A 52 14.46 16.01 -3.40
CA GLU A 52 14.06 14.77 -2.73
C GLU A 52 14.01 13.66 -3.78
N HIS A 53 14.95 12.72 -3.69
CA HIS A 53 14.99 11.60 -4.63
C HIS A 53 13.75 10.74 -4.40
N LEU A 54 12.90 10.66 -5.42
CA LEU A 54 11.79 9.73 -5.47
C LEU A 54 12.34 8.35 -5.82
N ILE A 55 11.92 7.31 -5.10
CA ILE A 55 12.35 5.94 -5.37
C ILE A 55 11.15 5.10 -5.78
N CYS A 56 11.32 4.32 -6.84
CA CYS A 56 10.35 3.30 -7.20
C CYS A 56 10.58 2.02 -6.39
N PRO A 57 9.62 1.57 -5.55
CA PRO A 57 9.77 0.35 -4.78
C PRO A 57 9.73 -0.91 -5.65
N ASN A 58 9.14 -0.84 -6.85
CA ASN A 58 8.96 -2.00 -7.72
C ASN A 58 10.20 -2.36 -8.54
N CYS A 59 11.08 -1.39 -8.84
CA CYS A 59 12.27 -1.63 -9.68
C CYS A 59 13.55 -0.94 -9.20
N GLY A 60 13.49 -0.20 -8.09
CA GLY A 60 14.62 0.51 -7.50
C GLY A 60 15.07 1.77 -8.26
N LYS A 61 14.37 2.17 -9.33
CA LYS A 61 14.73 3.36 -10.11
C LYS A 61 14.53 4.63 -9.27
N LYS A 62 15.56 5.46 -9.20
CA LYS A 62 15.51 6.81 -8.62
C LYS A 62 15.05 7.80 -9.67
N GLU A 63 14.08 8.63 -9.33
CA GLU A 63 13.52 9.68 -10.18
C GLU A 63 13.45 10.98 -9.36
N TYR A 64 13.37 12.13 -10.02
CA TYR A 64 13.40 13.44 -9.36
C TYR A 64 12.05 14.17 -9.46
N GLU A 65 11.13 13.62 -10.23
CA GLU A 65 9.79 14.14 -10.48
C GLU A 65 8.87 13.02 -10.98
N GLY A 66 7.56 13.18 -10.76
CA GLY A 66 6.54 12.23 -11.22
C GLY A 66 5.83 11.46 -10.10
N VAL A 67 4.63 10.98 -10.39
CA VAL A 67 3.81 10.17 -9.46
C VAL A 67 4.08 8.66 -9.66
N PHE A 68 4.46 8.29 -10.88
CA PHE A 68 4.69 6.91 -11.30
C PHE A 68 6.06 6.75 -11.93
N CYS A 69 6.67 5.60 -11.71
CA CYS A 69 7.96 5.23 -12.25
C CYS A 69 7.88 5.10 -13.77
N SER A 70 8.72 5.87 -14.47
CA SER A 70 8.81 5.85 -15.93
C SER A 70 9.29 4.51 -16.51
N LYS A 71 9.89 3.63 -15.69
CA LYS A 71 10.34 2.30 -16.13
C LYS A 71 9.28 1.21 -15.98
N CYS A 72 8.53 1.20 -14.88
CA CYS A 72 7.66 0.06 -14.54
C CYS A 72 6.21 0.44 -14.19
N GLY A 73 5.88 1.74 -14.16
CA GLY A 73 4.55 2.24 -13.80
C GLY A 73 4.22 2.23 -12.31
N GLY A 74 5.11 1.73 -11.44
CA GLY A 74 4.89 1.71 -9.99
C GLY A 74 4.90 3.09 -9.35
N LYS A 75 4.09 3.33 -8.31
CA LYS A 75 4.01 4.63 -7.62
C LYS A 75 5.33 4.97 -6.91
N LEU A 76 5.79 6.21 -7.07
CA LEU A 76 7.03 6.72 -6.47
C LEU A 76 6.81 7.18 -5.01
N ILE A 77 7.85 7.06 -4.18
CA ILE A 77 7.85 7.51 -2.76
C ILE A 77 9.06 8.41 -2.45
N THR A 78 8.92 9.38 -1.56
CA THR A 78 10.02 10.21 -1.04
C THR A 78 10.58 9.60 0.24
N LEU A 79 11.90 9.54 0.38
CA LEU A 79 12.56 9.21 1.64
C LEU A 79 12.78 10.50 2.43
N LYS A 80 11.92 10.79 3.41
CA LYS A 80 12.22 11.84 4.40
C LYS A 80 12.98 11.22 5.57
N GLU A 81 14.27 11.54 5.67
CA GLU A 81 15.13 11.14 6.77
C GLU A 81 14.75 11.93 8.04
N ASN A 82 14.00 11.32 8.96
CA ASN A 82 13.83 11.88 10.31
C ASN A 82 14.87 11.22 11.24
N VAL A 83 16.11 11.70 11.19
CA VAL A 83 17.17 11.25 12.11
C VAL A 83 17.00 11.96 13.45
N HIS A 84 16.40 11.27 14.42
CA HIS A 84 16.51 11.64 15.82
C HIS A 84 17.95 11.30 16.28
N LYS A 85 18.77 12.32 16.57
CA LYS A 85 20.14 12.13 17.09
C LYS A 85 20.09 11.77 18.59
N PRO A 86 20.66 10.64 19.05
CA PRO A 86 21.27 10.56 20.37
C PRO A 86 22.77 10.90 20.26
N GLY A 87 23.27 11.65 21.23
CA GLY A 87 24.62 12.19 21.23
C GLY A 87 25.72 11.22 21.69
N HIS A 88 26.93 11.78 21.62
CA HIS A 88 28.17 11.43 22.32
C HIS A 88 29.25 10.62 21.56
N GLU A 89 30.19 11.40 21.02
CA GLU A 89 31.66 11.26 20.92
C GLU A 89 32.33 9.88 20.96
N THR A 90 33.06 9.54 19.89
CA THR A 90 34.55 9.51 19.78
C THR A 90 35.00 8.46 18.74
N GLY A 91 36.06 8.78 17.97
CA GLY A 91 36.91 7.78 17.33
C GLY A 91 36.82 7.68 15.80
N PHE A 92 37.83 8.24 15.14
CA PHE A 92 38.16 8.12 13.73
C PHE A 92 38.69 6.71 13.38
N ASN A 93 38.21 6.08 12.29
CA ASN A 93 39.05 5.53 11.21
C ASN A 93 38.22 4.91 10.07
N THR A 94 38.80 5.05 8.88
CA THR A 94 38.36 4.79 7.52
C THR A 94 37.99 3.34 7.14
N THR A 95 37.24 3.25 6.05
CA THR A 95 37.01 2.11 5.14
C THR A 95 36.41 0.87 5.77
N SER A 96 35.09 0.77 5.70
CA SER A 96 34.42 -0.51 5.56
C SER A 96 33.31 -0.30 4.56
N ASP A 97 33.27 -1.15 3.53
CA ASP A 97 32.08 -1.39 2.73
C ASP A 97 30.94 -1.67 3.71
N VAL A 98 30.15 -0.64 3.98
CA VAL A 98 28.88 -0.80 4.66
C VAL A 98 27.91 -1.06 3.53
N ASP A 99 27.81 -2.34 3.16
CA ASP A 99 26.56 -2.90 2.66
C ASP A 99 25.52 -2.65 3.74
N ALA A 100 25.03 -1.41 3.77
CA ALA A 100 23.84 -1.06 4.50
C ALA A 100 22.77 -1.89 3.82
N GLU A 101 22.43 -3.02 4.43
CA GLU A 101 21.22 -3.75 4.14
C GLU A 101 20.08 -2.79 4.48
N ILE A 102 19.73 -1.95 3.50
CA ILE A 102 18.61 -1.03 3.56
C ILE A 102 17.39 -1.94 3.60
N ASN A 103 16.96 -2.30 4.81
CA ASN A 103 15.69 -2.93 5.06
C ASN A 103 14.62 -1.94 4.58
N PHE A 104 14.18 -2.10 3.34
CA PHE A 104 13.12 -1.29 2.75
C PHE A 104 11.83 -1.53 3.57
N PRO A 105 11.30 -0.51 4.28
CA PRO A 105 10.00 -0.63 4.92
C PRO A 105 8.93 -0.47 3.85
N GLY A 106 8.69 -1.53 3.09
CA GLY A 106 7.80 -1.44 1.94
C GLY A 106 7.80 -2.65 1.02
N GLU A 107 8.20 -3.83 1.50
CA GLU A 107 7.91 -5.06 0.79
C GLU A 107 6.38 -5.18 0.69
N THR A 108 5.84 -4.93 -0.50
CA THR A 108 4.43 -5.19 -0.79
C THR A 108 4.26 -6.69 -0.71
N ARG A 109 3.89 -7.18 0.49
CA ARG A 109 3.48 -8.56 0.69
C ARG A 109 2.55 -8.94 -0.44
N GLY A 110 2.85 -10.04 -1.12
CA GLY A 110 2.03 -10.53 -2.23
C GLY A 110 0.56 -10.64 -1.80
N LEU A 111 -0.38 -10.57 -2.74
CA LEU A 111 -1.81 -10.66 -2.43
C LEU A 111 -2.16 -11.88 -1.55
N PHE A 112 -1.47 -13.01 -1.79
CA PHE A 112 -1.63 -14.24 -1.01
C PHE A 112 -0.97 -14.22 0.37
N GLU A 113 0.07 -13.41 0.55
CA GLU A 113 0.81 -13.29 1.81
C GLU A 113 0.08 -12.38 2.81
N ARG A 114 -0.82 -11.53 2.32
CA ARG A 114 -1.76 -10.75 3.13
C ARG A 114 -2.91 -11.59 3.68
N ILE A 115 -3.21 -12.73 3.04
CA ILE A 115 -4.31 -13.61 3.45
C ILE A 115 -3.83 -14.47 4.62
N ARG A 116 -4.48 -14.31 5.78
CA ARG A 116 -4.22 -15.16 6.94
C ARG A 116 -5.12 -16.39 6.87
N LEU A 117 -4.61 -17.46 6.24
CA LEU A 117 -5.36 -18.70 5.99
C LEU A 117 -6.02 -19.29 7.24
N ILE A 118 -5.39 -19.20 8.41
CA ILE A 118 -5.98 -19.69 9.67
C ILE A 118 -7.29 -18.95 9.96
N ALA A 119 -7.29 -17.61 9.87
CA ALA A 119 -8.47 -16.79 10.12
C ALA A 119 -9.56 -17.01 9.06
N VAL A 120 -9.18 -17.26 7.80
CA VAL A 120 -10.11 -17.64 6.73
C VAL A 120 -10.76 -18.99 7.04
N ALA A 121 -9.99 -19.98 7.51
CA ALA A 121 -10.50 -21.29 7.86
C ALA A 121 -11.55 -21.21 8.98
N ASP A 122 -11.32 -20.38 10.02
CA ASP A 122 -12.30 -20.14 11.08
C ASP A 122 -13.62 -19.56 10.53
N GLY A 123 -13.54 -18.59 9.62
CA GLY A 123 -14.72 -18.03 8.94
C GLY A 123 -15.49 -19.09 8.15
N ILE A 124 -14.79 -19.95 7.42
CA ILE A 124 -15.39 -21.06 6.67
C ILE A 124 -16.07 -22.07 7.60
N ILE A 125 -15.41 -22.47 8.69
CA ILE A 125 -15.95 -23.43 9.67
C ILE A 125 -17.23 -22.85 10.28
N PHE A 126 -17.20 -21.59 10.71
CA PHE A 126 -18.39 -20.92 11.23
C PHE A 126 -19.54 -20.93 10.22
N PHE A 127 -19.28 -20.54 8.97
CA PHE A 127 -20.31 -20.51 7.93
C PHE A 127 -20.92 -21.90 7.72
N LEU A 128 -20.11 -22.95 7.62
CA LEU A 128 -20.61 -24.31 7.39
C LEU A 128 -21.50 -24.79 8.55
N VAL A 129 -21.05 -24.62 9.79
CA VAL A 129 -21.83 -25.03 10.97
C VAL A 129 -23.15 -24.26 11.04
N ALA A 130 -23.10 -22.93 10.85
CA ALA A 130 -24.28 -22.09 10.91
C ALA A 130 -25.25 -22.34 9.74
N ALA A 131 -24.74 -22.60 8.54
CA ALA A 131 -25.55 -22.91 7.36
C ALA A 131 -26.27 -24.26 7.51
N ILE A 132 -25.57 -25.29 7.99
CA ILE A 132 -26.17 -26.60 8.28
C ILE A 132 -27.23 -26.48 9.37
N GLY A 133 -26.90 -25.79 10.48
CA GLY A 133 -27.85 -25.56 11.56
C GLY A 133 -29.10 -24.80 11.09
N SER A 134 -28.91 -23.74 10.30
CA SER A 134 -30.02 -22.95 9.73
C SER A 134 -30.89 -23.80 8.80
N ALA A 135 -30.28 -24.60 7.92
CA ALA A 135 -31.00 -25.48 7.00
C ALA A 135 -31.81 -26.55 7.76
N LEU A 136 -31.25 -27.15 8.82
CA LEU A 136 -31.94 -28.12 9.65
C LEU A 136 -33.14 -27.51 10.38
N ILE A 137 -32.98 -26.32 10.97
CA ILE A 137 -34.09 -25.62 11.62
C ILE A 137 -35.20 -25.34 10.62
N ILE A 138 -34.86 -24.78 9.45
CA ILE A 138 -35.83 -24.48 8.40
C ILE A 138 -36.58 -25.74 7.96
N PHE A 139 -35.86 -26.86 7.76
CA PHE A 139 -36.46 -28.13 7.38
C PHE A 139 -37.44 -28.66 8.43
N LEU A 140 -37.13 -28.51 9.72
CA LEU A 140 -37.98 -28.97 10.82
C LEU A 140 -39.20 -28.06 11.06
N THR A 141 -39.09 -26.77 10.78
CA THR A 141 -40.14 -25.78 11.12
C THR A 141 -40.96 -25.29 9.93
N MET A 142 -40.54 -25.54 8.68
CA MET A 142 -41.24 -24.98 7.52
C MET A 142 -42.63 -25.61 7.36
N PRO A 143 -43.71 -24.80 7.37
CA PRO A 143 -45.03 -25.29 7.02
C PRO A 143 -45.07 -25.64 5.53
N SER A 144 -45.72 -26.76 5.20
CA SER A 144 -45.88 -27.23 3.81
C SER A 144 -46.67 -26.29 2.91
N SER A 145 -47.35 -25.29 3.48
CA SER A 145 -48.11 -24.26 2.75
C SER A 145 -47.25 -23.06 2.28
N LEU A 146 -45.95 -23.04 2.58
CA LEU A 146 -45.10 -21.90 2.27
C LEU A 146 -44.70 -21.88 0.79
N ASN A 147 -44.83 -20.72 0.13
CA ASN A 147 -44.46 -20.57 -1.27
C ASN A 147 -42.95 -20.81 -1.47
N PHE A 148 -42.61 -21.70 -2.41
CA PHE A 148 -41.21 -22.05 -2.72
C PHE A 148 -40.33 -20.82 -2.98
N SER A 149 -40.84 -19.84 -3.73
CA SER A 149 -40.13 -18.58 -4.02
C SER A 149 -39.81 -17.78 -2.75
N PHE A 150 -40.76 -17.68 -1.82
CA PHE A 150 -40.56 -16.98 -0.56
C PHE A 150 -39.54 -17.72 0.32
N GLY A 151 -39.61 -19.06 0.38
CA GLY A 151 -38.62 -19.87 1.08
C GLY A 151 -37.20 -19.69 0.55
N PHE A 152 -37.06 -19.64 -0.78
CA PHE A 152 -35.78 -19.40 -1.43
C PHE A 152 -35.19 -18.01 -1.09
N SER A 153 -36.02 -16.96 -1.11
CA SER A 153 -35.59 -15.61 -0.72
C SER A 153 -35.12 -15.54 0.73
N VAL A 154 -35.82 -16.20 1.65
CA VAL A 154 -35.45 -16.24 3.08
C VAL A 154 -34.11 -16.96 3.28
N ILE A 155 -33.92 -18.13 2.66
CA ILE A 155 -32.66 -18.89 2.74
C ILE A 155 -31.50 -18.06 2.18
N THR A 156 -31.72 -17.41 1.04
CA THR A 156 -30.69 -16.56 0.42
C THR A 156 -30.30 -15.41 1.34
N ALA A 157 -31.26 -14.72 1.96
CA ALA A 157 -30.98 -13.66 2.92
C ALA A 157 -30.19 -14.16 4.13
N ILE A 158 -30.54 -15.32 4.68
CA ILE A 158 -29.80 -15.94 5.79
C ILE A 158 -28.36 -16.26 5.39
N PHE A 159 -28.13 -16.85 4.22
CA PHE A 159 -26.76 -17.16 3.82
C PHE A 159 -25.92 -15.90 3.55
N LEU A 160 -26.52 -14.82 3.06
CA LEU A 160 -25.83 -13.54 2.91
C LEU A 160 -25.47 -12.88 4.25
N THR A 161 -26.30 -13.03 5.28
CA THR A 161 -25.94 -12.56 6.62
C THR A 161 -24.86 -13.43 7.23
N LEU A 162 -24.96 -14.75 7.09
CA LEU A 162 -23.93 -15.69 7.56
C LEU A 162 -22.57 -15.44 6.91
N VAL A 163 -22.52 -15.16 5.60
CA VAL A 163 -21.24 -14.88 4.93
C VAL A 163 -20.66 -13.53 5.38
N ALA A 164 -21.48 -12.51 5.62
CA ALA A 164 -21.00 -11.25 6.20
C ALA A 164 -20.44 -11.45 7.61
N ILE A 165 -21.11 -12.23 8.46
CA ILE A 165 -20.63 -12.57 9.81
C ILE A 165 -19.33 -13.37 9.73
N SER A 166 -19.22 -14.33 8.79
CA SER A 166 -17.99 -15.09 8.58
C SER A 166 -16.82 -14.19 8.15
N GLY A 167 -17.08 -13.15 7.35
CA GLY A 167 -16.09 -12.14 6.98
C GLY A 167 -15.65 -11.27 8.16
N ILE A 168 -16.58 -10.89 9.04
CA ILE A 168 -16.27 -10.20 10.32
C ILE A 168 -15.35 -11.07 11.17
N LEU A 169 -15.68 -12.36 11.35
CA LEU A 169 -14.89 -13.31 12.13
C LEU A 169 -13.49 -13.51 11.56
N ALA A 170 -13.37 -13.66 10.24
CA ALA A 170 -12.07 -13.78 9.58
C ALA A 170 -11.22 -12.52 9.79
N ALA A 171 -11.81 -11.31 9.69
CA ALA A 171 -11.08 -10.08 9.96
C ALA A 171 -10.71 -9.93 11.45
N TYR A 172 -11.58 -10.33 12.37
CA TYR A 172 -11.31 -10.35 13.81
C TYR A 172 -10.11 -11.24 14.16
N LEU A 173 -10.11 -12.48 13.68
CA LEU A 173 -9.07 -13.46 13.97
C LEU A 173 -7.76 -13.20 13.21
N SER A 174 -7.83 -12.45 12.10
CA SER A 174 -6.63 -12.01 11.38
C SER A 174 -5.73 -11.08 12.23
N LYS A 175 -6.30 -10.42 13.25
CA LYS A 175 -5.62 -9.42 14.08
C LYS A 175 -4.94 -8.30 13.27
N THR A 176 -5.40 -8.03 12.06
CA THR A 176 -4.91 -6.92 11.25
C THR A 176 -5.52 -5.57 11.68
N ASP A 177 -4.83 -4.50 11.34
CA ASP A 177 -5.30 -3.11 11.44
C ASP A 177 -5.47 -2.45 10.05
N ASP A 178 -5.08 -3.15 8.98
CA ASP A 178 -5.24 -2.70 7.59
C ASP A 178 -6.63 -3.09 7.07
N TYR A 179 -7.39 -2.08 6.59
CA TYR A 179 -8.69 -2.27 5.96
C TYR A 179 -8.62 -3.26 4.79
N PHE A 180 -7.53 -3.22 4.03
CA PHE A 180 -7.34 -4.09 2.87
C PHE A 180 -7.18 -5.55 3.28
N ASP A 181 -6.43 -5.83 4.34
CA ASP A 181 -6.23 -7.20 4.83
C ASP A 181 -7.55 -7.79 5.38
N GLY A 182 -8.33 -6.99 6.12
CA GLY A 182 -9.65 -7.41 6.59
C GLY A 182 -10.61 -7.72 5.44
N ALA A 183 -10.65 -6.83 4.43
CA ALA A 183 -11.46 -7.04 3.24
C ALA A 183 -11.02 -8.29 2.46
N MET A 184 -9.72 -8.52 2.28
CA MET A 184 -9.19 -9.68 1.54
C MET A 184 -9.46 -11.00 2.25
N ASN A 185 -9.34 -11.06 3.57
CA ASN A 185 -9.70 -12.27 4.34
C ASN A 185 -11.20 -12.58 4.19
N GLY A 186 -12.06 -11.56 4.33
CA GLY A 186 -13.50 -11.72 4.14
C GLY A 186 -13.90 -12.09 2.71
N LEU A 187 -13.27 -11.46 1.71
CA LEU A 187 -13.43 -11.76 0.29
C LEU A 187 -13.10 -13.23 0.02
N THR A 188 -11.99 -13.72 0.58
CA THR A 188 -11.54 -15.11 0.39
C THR A 188 -12.55 -16.11 0.94
N VAL A 189 -13.10 -15.86 2.14
CA VAL A 189 -14.18 -16.69 2.71
C VAL A 189 -15.39 -16.69 1.78
N GLY A 190 -15.83 -15.50 1.34
CA GLY A 190 -16.98 -15.35 0.46
C GLY A 190 -16.80 -16.03 -0.90
N PHE A 191 -15.62 -15.91 -1.52
CA PHE A 191 -15.32 -16.54 -2.80
C PHE A 191 -15.36 -18.07 -2.70
N ILE A 192 -14.73 -18.64 -1.66
CA ILE A 192 -14.71 -20.09 -1.44
C ILE A 192 -16.14 -20.60 -1.18
N MET A 193 -16.87 -19.95 -0.25
CA MET A 193 -18.22 -20.41 0.10
C MET A 193 -19.24 -20.19 -1.01
N GLY A 194 -19.13 -19.09 -1.76
CA GLY A 194 -19.97 -18.82 -2.91
C GLY A 194 -19.74 -19.84 -4.04
N SER A 195 -18.48 -20.26 -4.24
CA SER A 195 -18.14 -21.33 -5.19
C SER A 195 -18.73 -22.67 -4.76
N VAL A 196 -18.53 -23.06 -3.49
CA VAL A 196 -19.05 -24.33 -2.94
C VAL A 196 -20.58 -24.39 -3.04
N THR A 197 -21.26 -23.36 -2.56
CA THR A 197 -22.73 -23.31 -2.59
C THR A 197 -23.27 -23.18 -4.01
N GLY A 198 -22.59 -22.46 -4.89
CA GLY A 198 -22.93 -22.34 -6.31
C GLY A 198 -22.85 -23.67 -7.05
N ILE A 199 -21.81 -24.47 -6.81
CA ILE A 199 -21.64 -25.80 -7.44
C ILE A 199 -22.81 -26.72 -7.09
N LEU A 200 -23.31 -26.67 -5.85
CA LEU A 200 -24.44 -27.49 -5.40
C LEU A 200 -25.75 -27.20 -6.14
N THR A 201 -25.86 -26.04 -6.82
CA THR A 201 -27.04 -25.70 -7.62
C THR A 201 -27.02 -26.29 -9.04
N PHE A 202 -25.88 -26.84 -9.48
CA PHE A 202 -25.65 -27.34 -10.84
C PHE A 202 -25.97 -26.33 -11.96
N SER A 203 -25.96 -25.02 -11.65
CA SER A 203 -26.20 -23.96 -12.62
C SER A 203 -25.02 -22.99 -12.68
N VAL A 204 -24.48 -22.80 -13.88
CA VAL A 204 -23.34 -21.90 -14.12
C VAL A 204 -23.71 -20.45 -13.78
N LEU A 205 -24.94 -20.03 -14.11
CA LEU A 205 -25.39 -18.68 -13.81
C LEU A 205 -25.47 -18.44 -12.30
N TYR A 206 -26.03 -19.41 -11.56
CA TYR A 206 -26.08 -19.34 -10.10
C TYR A 206 -24.68 -19.41 -9.49
N LEU A 207 -23.79 -20.27 -10.01
CA LEU A 207 -22.40 -20.33 -9.54
C LEU A 207 -21.71 -18.97 -9.64
N LEU A 208 -21.76 -18.32 -10.80
CA LEU A 208 -21.09 -17.03 -11.01
C LEU A 208 -21.73 -15.93 -10.16
N ALA A 209 -23.06 -15.82 -10.19
CA ALA A 209 -23.78 -14.80 -9.43
C ALA A 209 -23.56 -14.95 -7.92
N ASN A 210 -23.65 -16.19 -7.41
CA ASN A 210 -23.51 -16.47 -5.99
C ASN A 210 -22.07 -16.29 -5.50
N THR A 211 -21.08 -16.69 -6.30
CA THR A 211 -19.65 -16.47 -6.00
C THR A 211 -19.33 -14.98 -5.85
N VAL A 212 -19.76 -14.17 -6.82
CA VAL A 212 -19.55 -12.72 -6.78
C VAL A 212 -20.27 -12.11 -5.58
N LEU A 213 -21.53 -12.47 -5.36
CA LEU A 213 -22.34 -11.92 -4.28
C LEU A 213 -21.74 -12.24 -2.90
N TYR A 214 -21.32 -13.48 -2.68
CA TYR A 214 -20.73 -13.90 -1.40
C TYR A 214 -19.37 -13.26 -1.17
N ALA A 215 -18.54 -13.13 -2.21
CA ALA A 215 -17.26 -12.43 -2.12
C ALA A 215 -17.45 -10.96 -1.67
N ILE A 216 -18.46 -10.27 -2.23
CA ILE A 216 -18.81 -8.89 -1.85
C ILE A 216 -19.24 -8.83 -0.38
N PHE A 217 -20.20 -9.67 0.04
CA PHE A 217 -20.70 -9.63 1.42
C PHE A 217 -19.63 -10.04 2.44
N GLY A 218 -18.78 -11.01 2.12
CA GLY A 218 -17.63 -11.39 2.93
C GLY A 218 -16.65 -10.23 3.09
N ALA A 219 -16.30 -9.55 2.00
CA ALA A 219 -15.42 -8.37 2.03
C ALA A 219 -16.03 -7.23 2.86
N LEU A 220 -17.33 -6.95 2.68
CA LEU A 220 -18.06 -5.95 3.47
C LEU A 220 -18.02 -6.28 4.96
N GLY A 221 -18.20 -7.55 5.33
CA GLY A 221 -18.05 -8.00 6.71
C GLY A 221 -16.68 -7.65 7.30
N GLY A 222 -15.61 -7.94 6.56
CA GLY A 222 -14.25 -7.58 6.99
C GLY A 222 -14.02 -6.07 7.15
N LEU A 223 -14.54 -5.26 6.23
CA LEU A 223 -14.48 -3.79 6.29
C LEU A 223 -15.27 -3.23 7.48
N ILE A 224 -16.48 -3.75 7.71
CA ILE A 224 -17.35 -3.35 8.82
C ILE A 224 -16.63 -3.58 10.15
N TYR A 225 -16.04 -4.76 10.34
CA TYR A 225 -15.29 -5.06 11.57
C TYR A 225 -14.19 -4.03 11.85
N LEU A 226 -13.36 -3.73 10.85
CA LEU A 226 -12.24 -2.79 11.02
C LEU A 226 -12.71 -1.35 11.22
N TRP A 227 -13.80 -0.95 10.58
CA TRP A 227 -14.42 0.35 10.81
C TRP A 227 -14.88 0.51 12.26
N PHE A 228 -15.57 -0.50 12.81
CA PHE A 228 -15.97 -0.51 14.22
C PHE A 228 -14.75 -0.55 15.14
N LYS A 229 -13.77 -1.42 14.88
CA LYS A 229 -12.53 -1.53 15.66
C LYS A 229 -11.84 -0.18 15.79
N LYS A 230 -11.66 0.55 14.68
CA LYS A 230 -11.00 1.86 14.69
C LYS A 230 -11.87 2.94 15.34
N LYS A 231 -13.18 2.93 15.10
CA LYS A 231 -14.09 3.93 15.67
C LYS A 231 -14.16 3.88 17.20
N TYR A 232 -14.06 2.70 17.81
CA TYR A 232 -14.29 2.51 19.25
C TYR A 232 -13.04 2.17 20.07
N ASN A 233 -11.91 1.82 19.45
CA ASN A 233 -10.63 1.60 20.16
C ASN A 233 -9.68 2.83 20.06
N THR A 234 -10.21 4.02 19.80
CA THR A 234 -9.50 5.31 19.92
C THR A 234 -9.98 6.03 21.16
#